data_AF-A0A920U1J0-F1
#
_entry.id   AF-A0A920U1J0-F1
#
_cell.length_a   1.000
_cell.length_b   1.000
_cell.length_c   1.000
_cell.angle_alpha   90.00
_cell.angle_beta   90.00
_cell.angle_gamma   90.00
#
_symmetry.space_group_name_H-M   'P 1'
#
loop_
_entity.id
_entity.type
_entity.pdbx_description
1 polymer ?
#
loop_
_entity_poly.entity_id
_entity_poly.type
_entity_poly.pdbx_seq_one_letter_code
_entity_poly.pdbx_strand_id
1 'polypeptide(L)'
;MGEASRLPDPDHYEHAHAFCDLLVVGAGPSGIAAAQAAAGSGLNVVLVEQDSLLGGTQLSTPSCGSELIPSVEELESMGVRVMTRTTAFGLYDYSVAGLLERVTDHLPDPPDYLPRHRFWTLRSKYTIVAAGALERHIAFGNNDRPGVMTAAAVRTYMNRFAVLPGQNIILRPTMILFTRVRLS
;
A
#
# COMPACT_ATOMS: atom_id res chain seq x y z
N MET A 1 -2.49 -16.44 18.47
CA MET A 1 -2.65 -15.30 19.40
C MET A 1 -1.29 -14.62 19.49
N GLY A 2 -1.23 -13.29 19.47
CA GLY A 2 0.05 -12.57 19.65
C GLY A 2 0.49 -12.55 21.11
N GLU A 3 1.78 -12.36 21.35
CA GLU A 3 2.36 -12.20 22.69
C GLU A 3 2.99 -10.80 22.80
N ALA A 4 2.65 -10.06 23.85
CA ALA A 4 3.21 -8.72 24.09
C ALA A 4 4.47 -8.82 24.95
N SER A 5 5.50 -8.07 24.57
CA SER A 5 6.67 -7.87 25.42
C SER A 5 6.26 -7.16 26.72
N ARG A 6 6.88 -7.54 27.83
CA ARG A 6 6.75 -6.84 29.12
C ARG A 6 7.84 -5.80 29.34
N LEU A 7 8.79 -5.70 28.42
CA LEU A 7 9.85 -4.70 28.46
C LEU A 7 9.29 -3.35 27.97
N PRO A 8 9.84 -2.22 28.44
CA PRO A 8 9.55 -0.91 27.86
C PRO A 8 9.87 -0.91 26.35
N ASP A 9 9.03 -0.25 25.57
CA ASP A 9 9.30 -0.01 24.16
C ASP A 9 10.53 0.94 24.04
N PRO A 10 11.63 0.50 23.41
CA PRO A 10 12.81 1.35 23.24
C PRO A 10 12.62 2.41 22.15
N ASP A 11 11.59 2.29 21.31
CA ASP A 11 11.40 3.12 20.14
C ASP A 11 10.82 4.50 20.46
N HIS A 12 11.12 5.45 19.58
CA HIS A 12 10.56 6.80 19.62
C HIS A 12 9.46 6.98 18.59
N TYR A 13 8.42 7.74 18.95
CA TYR A 13 7.28 8.00 18.10
C TYR A 13 7.05 9.50 17.99
N GLU A 14 6.75 9.98 16.79
CA GLU A 14 6.56 11.40 16.51
C GLU A 14 5.11 11.70 16.11
N HIS A 15 4.63 12.89 16.50
CA HIS A 15 3.38 13.45 15.99
C HIS A 15 3.69 14.67 15.13
N ALA A 16 3.13 14.70 13.91
CA ALA A 16 3.35 15.76 12.95
C ALA A 16 2.03 16.27 12.36
N HIS A 17 2.07 17.50 11.85
CA HIS A 17 0.92 18.19 11.26
C HIS A 17 1.27 18.66 9.85
N ALA A 18 0.34 18.53 8.93
CA ALA A 18 0.51 18.98 7.55
C ALA A 18 -0.76 19.62 7.00
N PHE A 19 -0.59 20.47 5.99
CA PHE A 19 -1.68 21.05 5.22
C PHE A 19 -1.41 20.86 3.73
N CYS A 20 -2.46 20.57 2.96
CA CYS A 20 -2.39 20.56 1.51
C CYS A 20 -3.72 21.01 0.88
N ASP A 21 -3.71 21.29 -0.41
CA ASP A 21 -4.96 21.54 -1.14
C ASP A 21 -5.68 20.23 -1.44
N LEU A 22 -4.94 19.20 -1.86
CA LEU A 22 -5.47 17.90 -2.20
C LEU A 22 -4.69 16.77 -1.52
N LEU A 23 -5.40 15.91 -0.80
CA LEU A 23 -4.90 14.61 -0.35
C LEU A 23 -5.37 13.52 -1.32
N VAL A 24 -4.45 12.70 -1.83
CA VAL A 24 -4.78 11.50 -2.59
C VAL A 24 -4.37 10.27 -1.79
N VAL A 25 -5.32 9.38 -1.50
CA VAL A 25 -5.10 8.15 -0.72
C VAL A 25 -5.03 6.95 -1.65
N GLY A 26 -3.85 6.36 -1.78
CA GLY A 26 -3.54 5.22 -2.64
C GLY A 26 -2.84 5.65 -3.93
N ALA A 27 -1.70 5.03 -4.24
CA ALA A 27 -0.89 5.29 -5.43
C ALA A 27 -1.05 4.18 -6.48
N GLY A 28 -2.27 3.70 -6.69
CA GLY A 28 -2.62 2.94 -7.90
C GLY A 28 -2.72 3.86 -9.13
N PRO A 29 -3.10 3.33 -10.31
CA PRO A 29 -3.19 4.11 -11.55
C PRO A 29 -4.14 5.32 -11.42
N SER A 30 -5.28 5.15 -10.74
CA SER A 30 -6.23 6.24 -10.50
C SER A 30 -5.69 7.32 -9.57
N GLY A 31 -4.95 6.95 -8.54
CA GLY A 31 -4.37 7.89 -7.58
C GLY A 31 -3.21 8.68 -8.18
N ILE A 32 -2.34 8.00 -8.94
CA ILE A 32 -1.24 8.63 -9.67
C ILE A 32 -1.78 9.63 -10.69
N ALA A 33 -2.76 9.23 -11.51
CA ALA A 33 -3.39 10.13 -12.48
C ALA A 33 -4.05 11.35 -11.81
N ALA A 34 -4.74 11.15 -10.68
CA ALA A 34 -5.34 12.25 -9.92
C ALA A 34 -4.29 13.21 -9.36
N ALA A 35 -3.18 12.68 -8.82
CA ALA A 35 -2.09 13.48 -8.27
C ALA A 35 -1.39 14.30 -9.37
N GLN A 36 -1.08 13.69 -10.52
CA GLN A 36 -0.47 14.37 -11.66
C GLN A 36 -1.35 15.49 -12.22
N ALA A 37 -2.66 15.23 -12.38
CA ALA A 37 -3.59 16.24 -12.89
C ALA A 37 -3.74 17.44 -11.93
N ALA A 38 -3.80 17.18 -10.63
CA ALA A 38 -3.90 18.22 -9.61
C ALA A 38 -2.60 19.03 -9.48
N ALA A 39 -1.44 18.37 -9.53
CA ALA A 39 -0.14 19.04 -9.52
C ALA A 39 0.08 19.90 -10.77
N GLY A 40 -0.34 19.41 -11.95
CA GLY A 40 -0.34 20.19 -13.19
C GLY A 40 -1.24 21.43 -13.16
N SER A 41 -2.18 21.49 -12.21
CA SER A 41 -3.03 22.66 -11.94
C SER A 41 -2.45 23.61 -10.88
N GLY A 42 -1.24 23.32 -10.37
CA GLY A 42 -0.55 24.15 -9.37
C GLY A 42 -1.04 23.97 -7.93
N LEU A 43 -1.79 22.90 -7.64
CA LEU A 43 -2.26 22.61 -6.28
C LEU A 43 -1.14 21.98 -5.43
N ASN A 44 -1.14 22.25 -4.12
CA ASN A 44 -0.30 21.50 -3.19
C ASN A 44 -0.91 20.11 -2.97
N VAL A 45 -0.29 19.07 -3.54
CA VAL A 45 -0.79 17.69 -3.52
C VAL A 45 0.06 16.82 -2.60
N VAL A 46 -0.61 16.06 -1.74
CA VAL A 46 0.03 14.97 -0.97
C VAL A 46 -0.54 13.64 -1.46
N LEU A 47 0.32 12.77 -1.95
CA LEU A 47 -0.02 11.40 -2.37
C LEU A 47 0.48 10.42 -1.31
N VAL A 48 -0.42 9.64 -0.74
CA VAL A 48 -0.13 8.68 0.33
C VAL A 48 -0.28 7.26 -0.18
N GLU A 49 0.72 6.41 0.04
CA GLU A 49 0.71 4.99 -0.30
C GLU A 49 1.17 4.16 0.90
N GLN A 50 0.39 3.12 1.24
CA GLN A 50 0.73 2.22 2.34
C GLN A 50 1.93 1.35 1.98
N ASP A 51 2.13 1.01 0.72
CA ASP A 51 3.26 0.21 0.26
C ASP A 51 4.56 1.05 0.15
N SER A 52 5.67 0.34 0.02
CA SER A 52 6.99 0.88 -0.33
C SER A 52 7.12 1.34 -1.78
N LEU A 53 6.28 0.81 -2.68
CA LEU A 53 6.34 1.07 -4.12
C LEU A 53 5.00 1.64 -4.60
N LEU A 54 5.08 2.52 -5.60
CA LEU A 54 3.90 3.04 -6.30
C LEU A 54 3.37 2.00 -7.32
N GLY A 55 2.14 2.21 -7.79
CA GLY A 55 1.50 1.44 -8.86
C GLY A 55 0.38 0.49 -8.40
N GLY A 56 0.27 0.23 -7.10
CA GLY A 56 -0.80 -0.62 -6.55
C GLY A 56 -0.90 -1.97 -7.26
N THR A 57 -2.07 -2.29 -7.83
CA THR A 57 -2.29 -3.56 -8.54
C THR A 57 -1.47 -3.73 -9.81
N GLN A 58 -0.96 -2.64 -10.42
CA GLN A 58 -0.12 -2.72 -11.63
C GLN A 58 1.19 -3.48 -11.35
N LEU A 59 1.72 -3.40 -10.13
CA LEU A 59 2.87 -4.19 -9.67
C LEU A 59 2.63 -5.71 -9.77
N SER A 60 1.37 -6.14 -9.78
CA SER A 60 0.98 -7.55 -9.87
C SER A 60 0.55 -7.92 -11.29
N THR A 61 0.60 -7.02 -12.26
CA THR A 61 0.27 -7.30 -13.66
C THR A 61 1.53 -7.63 -14.46
N PRO A 62 1.49 -8.60 -15.40
CA PRO A 62 2.63 -8.87 -16.26
C PRO A 62 2.91 -7.63 -17.12
N SER A 63 4.19 -7.33 -17.33
CA SER A 63 4.70 -6.13 -18.01
C SER A 63 4.27 -5.95 -19.47
N CYS A 64 3.51 -6.89 -20.04
CA CYS A 64 2.99 -6.81 -21.39
C CYS A 64 1.80 -5.81 -21.44
N GLY A 65 2.10 -4.52 -21.35
CA GLY A 65 1.15 -3.43 -21.58
C GLY A 65 0.88 -2.50 -20.39
N SER A 66 1.65 -2.54 -19.30
CA SER A 66 1.49 -1.57 -18.22
C SER A 66 2.00 -0.20 -18.68
N GLU A 67 1.14 0.82 -18.62
CA GLU A 67 1.59 2.22 -18.50
C GLU A 67 2.72 2.28 -17.47
N LEU A 68 3.80 2.96 -17.80
CA LEU A 68 4.94 3.10 -16.89
C LEU A 68 4.46 3.71 -15.58
N ILE A 69 4.68 2.98 -14.48
CA ILE A 69 4.48 3.52 -13.14
C ILE A 69 5.55 4.61 -12.99
N PRO A 70 5.16 5.89 -12.79
CA PRO A 70 6.14 6.95 -12.64
C PRO A 70 6.99 6.74 -11.39
N SER A 71 8.23 7.19 -11.44
CA SER A 71 9.08 7.15 -10.25
C SER A 71 8.61 8.17 -9.20
N VAL A 72 9.07 8.00 -7.97
CA VAL A 72 8.79 8.97 -6.90
C VAL A 72 9.38 10.34 -7.28
N GLU A 73 10.60 10.35 -7.82
CA GLU A 73 11.30 11.56 -8.23
C GLU A 73 10.56 12.30 -9.36
N GLU A 74 9.97 11.58 -10.30
CA GLU A 74 9.13 12.17 -11.36
C GLU A 74 7.92 12.91 -10.77
N LEU A 75 7.19 12.28 -9.85
CA LEU A 75 6.06 12.94 -9.18
C LEU A 75 6.49 14.13 -8.31
N GLU A 76 7.60 13.99 -7.59
CA GLU A 76 8.16 15.08 -6.78
C GLU A 76 8.62 16.27 -7.64
N SER A 77 9.19 16.01 -8.83
CA SER A 77 9.55 17.06 -9.79
C SER A 77 8.34 17.85 -10.31
N MET A 78 7.15 17.24 -10.29
CA MET A 78 5.88 17.90 -10.62
C MET A 78 5.28 18.67 -9.44
N GLY A 79 5.90 18.61 -8.25
CA GLY A 79 5.43 19.27 -7.04
C GLY A 79 4.48 18.42 -6.18
N VAL A 80 4.38 17.11 -6.42
CA VAL A 80 3.62 16.19 -5.56
C VAL A 80 4.50 15.77 -4.38
N ARG A 81 4.01 15.94 -3.15
CA ARG A 81 4.64 15.32 -1.98
C ARG A 81 4.21 13.86 -1.89
N VAL A 82 5.11 12.94 -2.18
CA VAL A 82 4.84 11.49 -2.11
C VAL A 82 5.23 10.95 -0.73
N MET A 83 4.32 10.21 -0.11
CA MET A 83 4.53 9.56 1.18
C MET A 83 4.27 8.06 1.03
N THR A 84 5.31 7.29 0.75
CA THR A 84 5.25 5.82 0.75
C THR A 84 5.27 5.29 2.19
N ARG A 85 4.98 4.00 2.37
CA ARG A 85 4.91 3.33 3.68
C ARG A 85 3.97 4.02 4.67
N THR A 86 3.01 4.79 4.17
CA THR A 86 2.13 5.66 4.94
C THR A 86 0.69 5.22 4.75
N THR A 87 0.03 4.83 5.84
CA THR A 87 -1.36 4.37 5.79
C THR A 87 -2.28 5.49 6.26
N ALA A 88 -3.21 5.92 5.39
CA ALA A 88 -4.34 6.73 5.82
C ALA A 88 -5.35 5.82 6.53
N PHE A 89 -5.37 5.86 7.86
CA PHE A 89 -6.20 4.94 8.65
C PHE A 89 -7.58 5.53 8.99
N GLY A 90 -7.74 6.85 8.88
CA GLY A 90 -8.99 7.52 9.23
C GLY A 90 -9.18 8.83 8.47
N LEU A 91 -10.43 9.08 8.06
CA LEU A 91 -10.91 10.38 7.58
C LEU A 91 -11.92 10.91 8.59
N TYR A 92 -11.75 12.15 8.99
CA TYR A 92 -12.53 12.82 10.02
C TYR A 92 -13.17 14.09 9.47
N ASP A 93 -14.01 14.72 10.29
CA ASP A 93 -14.69 15.96 9.95
C ASP A 93 -13.71 17.05 9.49
N TYR A 94 -14.20 17.93 8.61
CA TYR A 94 -13.44 19.05 8.07
C TYR A 94 -12.19 18.64 7.26
N SER A 95 -12.28 17.53 6.51
CA SER A 95 -11.21 17.04 5.63
C SER A 95 -9.88 16.82 6.37
N VAL A 96 -9.98 16.32 7.61
CA VAL A 96 -8.81 15.93 8.40
C VAL A 96 -8.57 14.43 8.19
N ALA A 97 -7.35 14.07 7.80
CA ALA A 97 -6.91 12.68 7.67
C ALA A 97 -5.89 12.34 8.76
N GLY A 98 -6.09 11.18 9.39
CA GLY A 98 -5.08 10.54 10.21
C GLY A 98 -4.23 9.62 9.35
N LEU A 99 -2.92 9.86 9.31
CA LEU A 99 -1.97 9.00 8.60
C LEU A 99 -0.95 8.43 9.58
N LEU A 100 -0.50 7.20 9.31
CA LEU A 100 0.60 6.57 10.02
C LEU A 100 1.72 6.25 9.04
N GLU A 101 2.83 6.98 9.14
CA GLU A 101 4.04 6.76 8.36
C GLU A 101 4.96 5.80 9.11
N ARG A 102 5.37 4.71 8.44
CA ARG A 102 6.36 3.77 8.96
C ARG A 102 7.75 4.19 8.48
N VAL A 103 8.46 4.92 9.32
CA VAL A 103 9.72 5.59 8.97
C VAL A 103 10.88 4.61 8.97
N THR A 104 11.09 3.86 10.06
CA THR A 104 12.29 3.01 10.20
C THR A 104 12.03 1.51 10.30
N ASP A 105 10.77 1.05 10.33
CA ASP A 105 10.39 -0.38 10.42
C ASP A 105 11.07 -1.31 9.39
N HIS A 106 11.47 -0.75 8.25
CA HIS A 106 12.04 -1.50 7.12
C HIS A 106 13.57 -1.44 7.09
N LEU A 107 14.19 -0.71 8.02
CA LEU A 107 15.64 -0.57 8.12
C LEU A 107 16.18 -1.59 9.12
N PRO A 108 17.24 -2.34 8.78
CA PRO A 108 17.84 -3.30 9.70
C PRO A 108 18.59 -2.64 10.87
N ASP A 109 19.12 -1.44 10.65
CA ASP A 109 19.85 -0.64 11.64
C ASP A 109 19.35 0.82 11.57
N PRO A 110 18.28 1.16 12.30
CA PRO A 110 17.65 2.46 12.21
C PRO A 110 18.46 3.53 12.98
N PRO A 111 18.64 4.74 12.42
CA PRO A 111 19.32 5.81 13.14
C PRO A 111 18.53 6.27 14.39
N ASP A 112 19.23 6.43 15.52
CA ASP A 112 18.62 6.79 16.82
C ASP A 112 17.81 8.10 16.82
N TYR A 113 18.11 9.02 15.89
CA TYR A 113 17.44 10.32 15.81
C TYR A 113 16.14 10.30 14.99
N LEU A 114 15.82 9.18 14.33
CA LEU A 114 14.58 9.03 13.57
C LEU A 114 13.54 8.28 14.41
N PRO A 115 12.26 8.72 14.40
CA PRO A 115 11.20 7.96 15.05
C PRO A 115 10.94 6.66 14.28
N ARG A 116 10.41 5.66 14.97
CA ARG A 116 9.94 4.42 14.34
C ARG A 116 8.74 4.67 13.45
N HIS A 117 7.69 5.26 14.01
CA HIS A 117 6.51 5.71 13.29
C HIS A 117 6.24 7.20 13.54
N ARG A 118 5.66 7.84 12.52
CA ARG A 118 5.16 9.20 12.63
C ARG A 118 3.67 9.22 12.37
N PHE A 119 2.92 9.70 13.35
CA PHE A 119 1.49 9.98 13.19
C PHE A 119 1.33 11.37 12.59
N TRP A 120 0.57 11.46 11.50
CA TRP A 120 0.24 12.72 10.85
C TRP A 120 -1.22 13.08 11.07
N THR A 121 -1.48 14.29 11.55
CA THR A 121 -2.76 14.96 11.38
C THR A 121 -2.66 15.87 10.15
N LEU A 122 -3.18 15.41 9.02
CA LEU A 122 -3.14 16.16 7.77
C LEU A 122 -4.50 16.81 7.49
N ARG A 123 -4.51 18.12 7.25
CA ARG A 123 -5.71 18.85 6.82
C ARG A 123 -5.63 19.14 5.32
N SER A 124 -6.60 18.68 4.56
CA SER A 124 -6.71 18.98 3.13
C SER A 124 -7.93 19.86 2.85
N LYS A 125 -7.96 20.57 1.71
CA LYS A 125 -9.23 21.17 1.23
C LYS A 125 -10.12 20.09 0.63
N TYR A 126 -9.53 19.18 -0.13
CA TYR A 126 -10.19 18.06 -0.78
C TYR A 126 -9.43 16.76 -0.55
N THR A 127 -10.15 15.63 -0.58
CA THR A 127 -9.57 14.29 -0.46
C THR A 127 -10.12 13.39 -1.56
N ILE A 128 -9.23 12.73 -2.29
CA ILE A 128 -9.56 11.66 -3.24
C ILE A 128 -9.16 10.33 -2.62
N VAL A 129 -10.12 9.41 -2.52
CA VAL A 129 -9.88 8.05 -2.06
C VAL A 129 -9.71 7.14 -3.28
N ALA A 130 -8.46 6.76 -3.55
CA ALA A 130 -8.05 5.85 -4.61
C ALA A 130 -7.49 4.53 -4.04
N ALA A 131 -8.11 4.04 -2.95
CA ALA A 131 -7.64 2.87 -2.19
C ALA A 131 -7.77 1.51 -2.92
N GLY A 132 -8.30 1.51 -4.15
CA GLY A 132 -8.51 0.30 -4.94
C GLY A 132 -9.64 -0.58 -4.40
N ALA A 133 -9.59 -1.87 -4.75
CA ALA A 133 -10.57 -2.87 -4.33
C ALA A 133 -9.88 -4.16 -3.94
N LEU A 134 -10.36 -4.79 -2.86
CA LEU A 134 -9.88 -6.10 -2.41
C LEU A 134 -10.72 -7.21 -3.04
N GLU A 135 -10.05 -8.24 -3.53
CA GLU A 135 -10.71 -9.47 -3.99
C GLU A 135 -11.35 -10.19 -2.80
N ARG A 136 -12.57 -10.71 -2.98
CA ARG A 136 -13.32 -11.41 -1.93
C ARG A 136 -13.14 -12.92 -2.07
N HIS A 137 -12.97 -13.60 -0.95
CA HIS A 137 -13.04 -15.06 -0.88
C HIS A 137 -14.47 -15.56 -1.10
N ILE A 138 -14.61 -16.76 -1.66
CA ILE A 138 -15.88 -17.48 -1.77
C ILE A 138 -16.01 -18.48 -0.62
N ALA A 139 -17.18 -18.53 -0.01
CA ALA A 139 -17.53 -19.53 1.01
C ALA A 139 -17.80 -20.91 0.37
N PHE A 140 -17.08 -21.94 0.79
CA PHE A 140 -17.36 -23.35 0.48
C PHE A 140 -16.68 -24.24 1.52
N GLY A 141 -17.03 -25.53 1.56
CA GLY A 141 -16.45 -26.47 2.54
C GLY A 141 -14.94 -26.61 2.37
N ASN A 142 -14.19 -26.49 3.46
CA ASN A 142 -12.72 -26.55 3.50
C ASN A 142 -12.01 -25.43 2.71
N ASN A 143 -12.62 -24.25 2.59
CA ASN A 143 -12.02 -23.08 1.92
C ASN A 143 -10.92 -22.38 2.73
N ASP A 144 -10.57 -22.92 3.89
CA ASP A 144 -9.57 -22.47 4.85
C ASP A 144 -8.27 -23.30 4.81
N ARG A 145 -8.22 -24.33 3.96
CA ARG A 145 -7.04 -25.21 3.85
C ARG A 145 -5.81 -24.47 3.31
N PRO A 146 -4.60 -24.81 3.78
CA PRO A 146 -3.36 -24.33 3.17
C PRO A 146 -3.32 -24.62 1.66
N GLY A 147 -2.98 -23.61 0.87
CA GLY A 147 -3.04 -23.69 -0.59
C GLY A 147 -4.38 -23.22 -1.20
N VAL A 148 -5.33 -22.75 -0.39
CA VAL A 148 -6.46 -21.96 -0.91
C VAL A 148 -6.07 -20.48 -0.85
N MET A 149 -6.06 -19.79 -2.00
CA MET A 149 -5.80 -18.35 -2.03
C MET A 149 -6.55 -17.67 -3.18
N THR A 150 -6.71 -16.35 -3.09
CA THR A 150 -7.40 -15.59 -4.14
C THR A 150 -6.56 -15.53 -5.42
N ALA A 151 -7.21 -15.27 -6.56
CA ALA A 151 -6.49 -15.22 -7.83
C ALA A 151 -5.51 -14.04 -7.88
N ALA A 152 -5.88 -12.90 -7.29
CA ALA A 152 -5.01 -11.73 -7.15
C ALA A 152 -3.80 -12.02 -6.27
N ALA A 153 -3.94 -12.81 -5.20
CA ALA A 153 -2.81 -13.20 -4.35
C ALA A 153 -1.78 -14.03 -5.14
N VAL A 154 -2.23 -15.04 -5.89
CA VAL A 154 -1.34 -15.82 -6.78
C VAL A 154 -0.63 -14.93 -7.78
N ARG A 155 -1.39 -14.03 -8.42
CA ARG A 155 -0.84 -13.09 -9.40
C ARG A 155 0.22 -12.17 -8.80
N THR A 156 0.00 -11.70 -7.57
CA THR A 156 0.95 -10.88 -6.81
C THR A 156 2.23 -11.66 -6.50
N TYR A 157 2.12 -12.87 -5.95
CA TYR A 157 3.29 -13.71 -5.68
C TYR A 157 4.11 -13.98 -6.94
N MET A 158 3.45 -14.32 -8.06
CA MET A 158 4.13 -14.62 -9.30
C MET A 158 4.79 -13.40 -9.94
N ASN A 159 4.07 -12.29 -10.12
CA ASN A 159 4.56 -11.17 -10.91
C ASN A 159 5.39 -10.18 -10.11
N ARG A 160 5.03 -9.94 -8.85
CA ARG A 160 5.71 -8.95 -8.01
C ARG A 160 6.89 -9.56 -7.26
N PHE A 161 6.70 -10.76 -6.71
CA PHE A 161 7.70 -11.41 -5.85
C PHE A 161 8.46 -12.54 -6.56
N ALA A 162 8.13 -12.87 -7.81
CA ALA A 162 8.72 -13.97 -8.56
C ALA A 162 8.65 -15.33 -7.83
N VAL A 163 7.61 -15.54 -7.02
CA VAL A 163 7.36 -16.78 -6.27
C VAL A 163 6.25 -17.58 -6.95
N LEU A 164 6.54 -18.84 -7.27
CA LEU A 164 5.54 -19.79 -7.74
C LEU A 164 4.78 -20.39 -6.54
N PRO A 165 3.47 -20.11 -6.34
CA PRO A 165 2.79 -20.55 -5.12
C PRO A 165 2.44 -22.05 -5.11
N GLY A 166 2.55 -22.73 -6.26
CA GLY A 166 2.46 -24.19 -6.37
C GLY A 166 2.49 -24.68 -7.81
N GLN A 167 2.64 -26.00 -7.99
CA GLN A 167 2.83 -26.64 -9.31
C GLN A 167 1.52 -27.20 -9.91
N ASN A 168 0.58 -27.61 -9.05
CA ASN A 168 -0.73 -28.15 -9.47
C ASN A 168 -1.83 -27.18 -9.07
N ILE A 169 -2.25 -26.37 -10.04
CA ILE A 169 -3.12 -25.21 -9.83
C ILE A 169 -4.50 -25.48 -10.43
N ILE A 170 -5.54 -25.44 -9.59
CA ILE A 170 -6.95 -25.48 -10.02
C ILE A 170 -7.51 -24.06 -9.93
N LEU A 171 -8.02 -23.55 -11.04
CA LEU A 171 -8.65 -22.24 -11.14
C LEU A 171 -10.17 -22.36 -11.06
N ARG A 172 -10.78 -21.55 -10.19
CA ARG A 172 -12.21 -21.24 -10.16
C ARG A 172 -12.36 -19.75 -10.53
N PRO A 173 -13.49 -19.28 -11.10
CA PRO A 173 -13.63 -17.92 -11.64
C PRO A 173 -13.21 -16.74 -10.74
N THR A 174 -13.01 -16.96 -9.44
CA THR A 174 -12.58 -15.94 -8.45
C THR A 174 -11.61 -16.50 -7.41
N MET A 175 -11.05 -17.71 -7.60
CA MET A 175 -10.15 -18.33 -6.62
C MET A 175 -9.23 -19.38 -7.23
N ILE A 176 -8.04 -19.54 -6.66
CA ILE A 176 -7.10 -20.60 -7.04
C ILE A 176 -6.93 -21.59 -5.88
N LEU A 177 -7.01 -22.88 -6.20
CA LEU A 177 -6.81 -24.01 -5.29
C LEU A 177 -5.54 -24.77 -5.70
N PHE A 178 -4.59 -24.92 -4.78
CA PHE A 178 -3.42 -25.79 -4.95
C PHE A 178 -3.72 -27.19 -4.41
N THR A 179 -3.53 -28.23 -5.22
CA THR A 179 -3.84 -29.62 -4.82
C THR A 179 -2.67 -30.44 -4.29
N ARG A 180 -1.46 -29.86 -4.15
CA ARG A 180 -0.35 -30.43 -3.35
C ARG A 180 0.83 -29.45 -3.37
N VAL A 181 1.20 -28.93 -2.20
CA VAL A 181 2.54 -28.35 -1.99
C VAL A 181 3.43 -29.52 -1.58
N ARG A 182 4.22 -30.07 -2.52
CA ARG A 182 5.33 -30.94 -2.13
C ARG A 182 6.41 -30.01 -1.58
N LEU A 183 6.54 -29.96 -0.26
CA LEU A 183 7.78 -29.52 0.36
C LEU A 183 8.82 -30.60 0.01
N SER A 184 9.77 -30.25 -0.85
CA SER A 184 10.98 -31.03 -1.13
C SER A 184 12.09 -30.56 -0.22
#